data_AF-A0A940U8Q9-F1
#
_entry.id   AF-A0A940U8Q9-F1
#
_cell.length_a   1.000
_cell.length_b   1.000
_cell.length_c   1.000
_cell.angle_alpha   90.00
_cell.angle_beta   90.00
_cell.angle_gamma   90.00
#
_symmetry.space_group_name_H-M   'P 1'
#
loop_
_entity.id
_entity.type
_entity.pdbx_description
1 polymer ?
#
loop_
_entity_poly.entity_id
_entity_poly.type
_entity_poly.pdbx_seq_one_letter_code
_entity_poly.pdbx_strand_id
1 'polypeptide(L)'
;GNGSGGSGGTAYAGGGGGVGGGFGGGGGGGRGIEYGGKSLGGIGGGGGFGGGGGGFSGAVAPHAGSGGFGGGSGGSGTGGGGAGLGGAIFNHIGSVTIAESNLQGNVATGGSGGMGGSGFGAALFNLNGSVTIIDSTVKDNVVTGGTGTAENGMADGAIYNLGYDGNLSPEATVSLIRSTITNTVGGKSIVHKRPAIVSGGLSNNATLGEPSVVRLTPASVTSAAGSAQSFASVYTDANGYSTLKTVEFIAGPGSGVGAIWVKFDRIKNLLSIYNDAGVGVKSCTPGSAVILQNSQGKLNCGKTSVKKSGMDLVVNWSIIPKAAFVSPSQPVAMRATNTSDVAVGPVVMGNWTILEANTNTPPSLGSLTPDTLTSPFDVPQTFTAIYSDPDGYANIKKVDLRVSRTGGGAKAIWMTYDRNKDQLSIYNNAGTAVLQSCTPGSAVILQNGQGKLDCLLTTITGLDDELTVNWNITPKAAFASSTPKQVGARVKDNSNALDGWTLLGSWTIEPTIE
;
A
#
# COMPACT_ATOMS: atom_id res chain seq x y z
N GLY A 1 35.05 -6.60 -24.93
CA GLY A 1 36.53 -6.73 -25.00
C GLY A 1 36.87 -8.09 -25.55
N ASN A 2 37.86 -8.20 -26.42
CA ASN A 2 38.35 -9.49 -26.92
C ASN A 2 38.98 -10.29 -25.77
N GLY A 3 38.23 -11.26 -25.24
CA GLY A 3 38.75 -12.21 -24.25
C GLY A 3 39.60 -13.26 -24.95
N SER A 4 40.91 -13.04 -25.08
CA SER A 4 41.81 -14.13 -25.45
C SER A 4 41.99 -15.07 -24.27
N GLY A 5 41.68 -16.35 -24.47
CA GLY A 5 42.08 -17.41 -23.52
C GLY A 5 43.59 -17.51 -23.44
N GLY A 6 44.11 -17.88 -22.28
CA GLY A 6 45.54 -18.10 -22.07
C GLY A 6 46.05 -19.24 -22.97
N SER A 7 47.17 -19.03 -23.64
CA SER A 7 47.83 -20.08 -24.42
C SER A 7 48.42 -21.15 -23.49
N GLY A 8 48.30 -22.41 -23.90
CA GLY A 8 48.94 -23.54 -23.19
C GLY A 8 50.46 -23.55 -23.40
N GLY A 9 51.20 -24.11 -22.44
CA GLY A 9 52.66 -24.24 -22.55
C GLY A 9 53.08 -25.16 -23.71
N THR A 10 54.10 -24.78 -24.47
CA THR A 10 54.71 -25.60 -25.53
C THR A 10 55.78 -26.54 -24.95
N ALA A 11 55.93 -27.73 -25.55
CA ALA A 11 56.68 -28.86 -24.99
C ALA A 11 58.19 -28.87 -25.29
N TYR A 12 58.75 -27.83 -25.91
CA TYR A 12 60.13 -27.85 -26.37
C TYR A 12 61.00 -26.86 -25.58
N ALA A 13 61.87 -27.44 -24.75
CA ALA A 13 62.91 -26.82 -23.91
C ALA A 13 62.43 -26.08 -22.64
N GLY A 14 62.17 -26.86 -21.57
CA GLY A 14 61.89 -26.35 -20.22
C GLY A 14 60.40 -26.11 -19.98
N GLY A 15 59.73 -26.98 -19.23
CA GLY A 15 58.27 -27.00 -19.05
C GLY A 15 57.63 -25.61 -18.95
N GLY A 16 56.75 -25.29 -19.90
CA GLY A 16 56.11 -23.98 -20.01
C GLY A 16 54.89 -23.86 -19.09
N GLY A 17 54.85 -22.80 -18.27
CA GLY A 17 53.64 -22.41 -17.53
C GLY A 17 52.58 -21.83 -18.47
N GLY A 18 51.31 -22.05 -18.14
CA GLY A 18 50.19 -21.46 -18.88
C GLY A 18 50.14 -19.93 -18.73
N VAL A 19 49.75 -19.23 -19.79
CA VAL A 19 49.58 -17.76 -19.75
C VAL A 19 48.23 -17.43 -19.09
N GLY A 20 48.18 -16.28 -18.40
CA GLY A 20 46.94 -15.79 -17.81
C GLY A 20 45.88 -15.38 -18.85
N GLY A 21 44.61 -15.51 -18.50
CA GLY A 21 43.48 -15.08 -19.34
C GLY A 21 43.10 -13.60 -19.17
N GLY A 22 42.51 -13.02 -20.22
CA GLY A 22 41.91 -11.67 -20.19
C GLY A 22 40.48 -11.66 -19.65
N PHE A 23 39.72 -10.57 -19.87
CA PHE A 23 38.29 -10.51 -19.50
C PHE A 23 37.49 -11.65 -20.16
N GLY A 24 36.84 -12.50 -19.35
CA GLY A 24 36.16 -13.73 -19.79
C GLY A 24 37.09 -14.87 -20.24
N GLY A 25 38.41 -14.65 -20.27
CA GLY A 25 39.40 -15.63 -20.71
C GLY A 25 39.85 -16.56 -19.59
N GLY A 26 39.81 -17.87 -19.84
CA GLY A 26 40.40 -18.87 -18.95
C GLY A 26 41.93 -18.89 -19.01
N GLY A 27 42.57 -19.42 -17.98
CA GLY A 27 44.02 -19.62 -17.95
C GLY A 27 44.49 -20.80 -18.81
N GLY A 28 45.67 -20.68 -19.41
CA GLY A 28 46.26 -21.75 -20.21
C GLY A 28 46.66 -22.95 -19.36
N GLY A 29 46.55 -24.17 -19.90
CA GLY A 29 47.01 -25.38 -19.22
C GLY A 29 48.54 -25.50 -19.19
N GLY A 30 49.09 -25.98 -18.07
CA GLY A 30 50.50 -26.31 -17.94
C GLY A 30 50.81 -27.72 -18.45
N ARG A 31 51.74 -27.85 -19.41
CA ARG A 31 52.23 -29.15 -19.88
C ARG A 31 53.62 -29.42 -19.30
N GLY A 32 53.72 -30.50 -18.50
CA GLY A 32 55.00 -30.95 -17.95
C GLY A 32 55.92 -31.55 -19.00
N ILE A 33 57.22 -31.58 -18.70
CA ILE A 33 58.22 -32.32 -19.50
C ILE A 33 58.49 -33.68 -18.86
N GLU A 34 58.58 -34.72 -19.68
CA GLU A 34 58.95 -36.07 -19.22
C GLU A 34 60.45 -36.27 -19.46
N TYR A 35 61.23 -36.36 -18.38
CA TYR A 35 62.67 -36.64 -18.47
C TYR A 35 63.00 -37.81 -17.54
N GLY A 36 63.49 -38.93 -18.10
CA GLY A 36 63.91 -40.11 -17.32
C GLY A 36 62.81 -40.78 -16.50
N GLY A 37 61.55 -40.77 -16.94
CA GLY A 37 60.43 -41.39 -16.23
C GLY A 37 59.86 -40.58 -15.06
N LYS A 38 60.34 -39.34 -14.85
CA LYS A 38 59.78 -38.39 -13.88
C LYS A 38 59.25 -37.16 -14.63
N SER A 39 57.95 -36.91 -14.49
CA SER A 39 57.28 -35.76 -15.11
C SER A 39 57.50 -34.51 -14.25
N LEU A 40 58.28 -33.52 -14.71
CA LEU A 40 58.40 -32.22 -14.06
C LEU A 40 57.13 -31.44 -14.41
N GLY A 41 56.20 -31.36 -13.45
CA GLY A 41 54.83 -30.93 -13.69
C GLY A 41 54.69 -29.52 -14.29
N GLY A 42 53.69 -29.32 -15.13
CA GLY A 42 53.40 -28.05 -15.79
C GLY A 42 52.48 -27.16 -14.94
N ILE A 43 52.78 -25.88 -14.83
CA ILE A 43 52.02 -24.90 -14.02
C ILE A 43 50.84 -24.34 -14.82
N GLY A 44 49.64 -24.33 -14.24
CA GLY A 44 48.46 -23.73 -14.85
C GLY A 44 48.47 -22.20 -14.80
N GLY A 45 48.05 -21.54 -15.88
CA GLY A 45 47.91 -20.09 -15.95
C GLY A 45 46.70 -19.57 -15.18
N GLY A 46 46.75 -18.35 -14.63
CA GLY A 46 45.61 -17.75 -13.94
C GLY A 46 44.44 -17.41 -14.87
N GLY A 47 43.21 -17.49 -14.39
CA GLY A 47 42.03 -16.98 -15.10
C GLY A 47 41.92 -15.45 -15.01
N GLY A 48 41.35 -14.82 -16.03
CA GLY A 48 40.99 -13.40 -15.98
C GLY A 48 39.61 -13.16 -15.33
N PHE A 49 39.07 -11.94 -15.37
CA PHE A 49 37.74 -11.64 -14.81
C PHE A 49 36.67 -12.59 -15.38
N GLY A 50 35.99 -13.36 -14.54
CA GLY A 50 35.03 -14.38 -14.95
C GLY A 50 35.63 -15.67 -15.54
N GLY A 51 36.95 -15.75 -15.71
CA GLY A 51 37.66 -16.89 -16.28
C GLY A 51 38.14 -17.88 -15.22
N GLY A 52 38.02 -19.17 -15.51
CA GLY A 52 38.59 -20.25 -14.69
C GLY A 52 40.10 -20.36 -14.86
N GLY A 53 40.79 -20.85 -13.82
CA GLY A 53 42.23 -21.09 -13.87
C GLY A 53 42.61 -22.32 -14.71
N GLY A 54 43.83 -22.33 -15.25
CA GLY A 54 44.36 -23.44 -16.01
C GLY A 54 44.67 -24.65 -15.13
N GLY A 55 44.41 -25.85 -15.65
CA GLY A 55 44.81 -27.10 -15.00
C GLY A 55 46.31 -27.35 -15.06
N PHE A 56 46.80 -28.21 -14.17
CA PHE A 56 48.20 -28.66 -14.15
C PHE A 56 48.31 -30.16 -14.45
N SER A 57 49.51 -30.60 -14.84
CA SER A 57 49.84 -32.02 -15.09
C SER A 57 51.14 -32.40 -14.36
N GLY A 58 51.23 -33.61 -13.81
CA GLY A 58 52.45 -34.14 -13.14
C GLY A 58 52.43 -34.11 -11.59
N ALA A 59 53.30 -34.92 -10.96
CA ALA A 59 53.21 -35.27 -9.53
C ALA A 59 54.11 -34.46 -8.56
N VAL A 60 55.12 -33.74 -9.06
CA VAL A 60 56.22 -33.20 -8.22
C VAL A 60 56.07 -31.73 -7.82
N ALA A 61 55.10 -30.99 -8.35
CA ALA A 61 54.81 -29.60 -7.95
C ALA A 61 53.43 -29.12 -8.46
N PRO A 62 52.32 -29.50 -7.81
CA PRO A 62 50.96 -29.16 -8.25
C PRO A 62 50.69 -27.65 -8.11
N HIS A 63 50.73 -26.92 -9.21
CA HIS A 63 50.38 -25.49 -9.23
C HIS A 63 49.24 -25.28 -10.23
N ALA A 64 48.02 -25.43 -9.73
CA ALA A 64 46.83 -25.01 -10.46
C ALA A 64 46.85 -23.50 -10.67
N GLY A 65 46.40 -23.05 -11.85
CA GLY A 65 46.09 -21.66 -12.06
C GLY A 65 44.95 -21.22 -11.14
N SER A 66 45.11 -20.08 -10.49
CA SER A 66 44.02 -19.45 -9.74
C SER A 66 42.91 -19.01 -10.69
N GLY A 67 41.64 -19.18 -10.29
CA GLY A 67 40.53 -18.52 -10.99
C GLY A 67 40.62 -17.00 -10.88
N GLY A 68 40.10 -16.28 -11.87
CA GLY A 68 39.87 -14.85 -11.72
C GLY A 68 38.57 -14.56 -10.97
N PHE A 69 38.11 -13.31 -10.94
CA PHE A 69 36.88 -12.95 -10.22
C PHE A 69 35.69 -13.83 -10.62
N GLY A 70 35.13 -14.57 -9.66
CA GLY A 70 34.04 -15.51 -9.88
C GLY A 70 34.43 -16.80 -10.61
N GLY A 71 35.64 -16.94 -11.13
CA GLY A 71 36.14 -18.17 -11.72
C GLY A 71 36.68 -19.14 -10.66
N GLY A 72 36.53 -20.45 -10.90
CA GLY A 72 37.16 -21.48 -10.10
C GLY A 72 38.63 -21.66 -10.46
N SER A 73 39.46 -22.09 -9.50
CA SER A 73 40.84 -22.49 -9.77
C SER A 73 40.89 -23.82 -10.53
N GLY A 74 41.97 -24.03 -11.28
CA GLY A 74 42.27 -25.30 -11.93
C GLY A 74 42.49 -26.43 -10.93
N GLY A 75 42.52 -27.65 -11.44
CA GLY A 75 42.81 -28.87 -10.70
C GLY A 75 43.76 -29.77 -11.47
N SER A 76 43.99 -30.98 -10.95
CA SER A 76 44.81 -31.98 -11.64
C SER A 76 44.09 -32.44 -12.92
N GLY A 77 44.67 -32.12 -14.08
CA GLY A 77 44.09 -32.49 -15.38
C GLY A 77 42.81 -31.76 -15.78
N THR A 78 42.30 -30.85 -14.95
CA THR A 78 41.03 -30.11 -15.19
C THR A 78 41.24 -28.61 -15.06
N GLY A 79 40.70 -27.83 -16.00
CA GLY A 79 40.58 -26.38 -15.81
C GLY A 79 39.55 -26.05 -14.73
N GLY A 80 39.62 -24.83 -14.20
CA GLY A 80 38.60 -24.30 -13.29
C GLY A 80 37.35 -23.86 -14.05
N GLY A 81 36.21 -23.83 -13.36
CA GLY A 81 34.95 -23.39 -13.92
C GLY A 81 34.91 -21.89 -14.18
N GLY A 82 34.35 -21.45 -15.31
CA GLY A 82 34.10 -20.02 -15.58
C GLY A 82 32.93 -19.46 -14.76
N ALA A 83 32.88 -18.15 -14.56
CA ALA A 83 31.76 -17.51 -13.88
C ALA A 83 30.54 -17.37 -14.81
N GLY A 84 29.33 -17.52 -14.27
CA GLY A 84 28.09 -17.10 -14.91
C GLY A 84 27.69 -15.73 -14.37
N LEU A 85 27.78 -14.68 -15.17
CA LEU A 85 27.53 -13.30 -14.75
C LEU A 85 26.45 -12.67 -15.62
N GLY A 86 25.34 -12.21 -15.01
CA GLY A 86 24.31 -11.47 -15.74
C GLY A 86 23.46 -12.35 -16.63
N GLY A 87 22.55 -13.15 -16.05
CA GLY A 87 21.76 -14.12 -16.80
C GLY A 87 20.87 -13.49 -17.88
N ALA A 88 20.26 -12.34 -17.58
CA ALA A 88 19.57 -11.51 -18.58
C ALA A 88 20.49 -10.40 -19.11
N ILE A 89 21.09 -9.63 -18.20
CA ILE A 89 21.88 -8.45 -18.53
C ILE A 89 23.22 -8.48 -17.81
N PHE A 90 24.29 -8.30 -18.57
CA PHE A 90 25.62 -7.97 -18.04
C PHE A 90 25.97 -6.54 -18.50
N ASN A 91 25.93 -5.57 -17.58
CA ASN A 91 26.30 -4.19 -17.86
C ASN A 91 27.77 -3.97 -17.45
N HIS A 92 28.59 -3.42 -18.35
CA HIS A 92 29.99 -3.12 -18.09
C HIS A 92 30.31 -1.69 -18.48
N ILE A 93 30.54 -0.83 -17.49
CA ILE A 93 30.83 0.61 -17.65
C ILE A 93 29.68 1.41 -18.33
N GLY A 94 28.60 0.72 -18.73
CA GLY A 94 27.46 1.31 -19.41
C GLY A 94 26.44 1.96 -18.48
N SER A 95 25.54 2.73 -19.08
CA SER A 95 24.35 3.28 -18.43
C SER A 95 23.11 2.57 -18.97
N VAL A 96 22.30 1.98 -18.10
CA VAL A 96 21.13 1.17 -18.46
C VAL A 96 19.89 1.67 -17.71
N THR A 97 18.82 1.97 -18.44
CA THR A 97 17.49 2.19 -17.87
C THR A 97 16.59 1.01 -18.23
N ILE A 98 16.03 0.36 -17.22
CA ILE A 98 15.04 -0.72 -17.36
C ILE A 98 13.71 -0.14 -16.88
N ALA A 99 12.77 0.08 -17.79
CA ALA A 99 11.45 0.63 -17.48
C ALA A 99 10.37 -0.39 -17.83
N GLU A 100 9.33 -0.48 -17.00
CA GLU A 100 8.11 -1.26 -17.27
C GLU A 100 8.36 -2.71 -17.71
N SER A 101 9.41 -3.32 -17.15
CA SER A 101 9.93 -4.61 -17.60
C SER A 101 9.73 -5.71 -16.56
N ASN A 102 9.62 -6.96 -17.01
CA ASN A 102 9.56 -8.13 -16.14
C ASN A 102 10.82 -9.01 -16.36
N LEU A 103 11.85 -8.82 -15.52
CA LEU A 103 13.04 -9.65 -15.48
C LEU A 103 12.76 -10.90 -14.64
N GLN A 104 12.08 -11.85 -15.26
CA GLN A 104 11.57 -13.07 -14.64
C GLN A 104 12.34 -14.31 -15.07
N GLY A 105 12.65 -15.20 -14.13
CA GLY A 105 13.09 -16.57 -14.46
C GLY A 105 14.47 -16.65 -15.10
N ASN A 106 15.28 -15.60 -14.98
CA ASN A 106 16.62 -15.59 -15.56
C ASN A 106 17.56 -16.41 -14.68
N VAL A 107 18.58 -16.99 -15.30
CA VAL A 107 19.50 -17.91 -14.63
C VAL A 107 20.94 -17.48 -14.87
N ALA A 108 21.74 -17.36 -13.79
CA ALA A 108 23.18 -17.24 -13.89
C ALA A 108 23.84 -18.47 -13.23
N THR A 109 24.47 -19.30 -14.05
CA THR A 109 25.11 -20.55 -13.62
C THR A 109 26.61 -20.50 -13.86
N GLY A 110 27.40 -20.73 -12.82
CA GLY A 110 28.83 -20.93 -12.96
C GLY A 110 29.17 -22.26 -13.63
N GLY A 111 30.26 -22.28 -14.40
CA GLY A 111 30.78 -23.48 -15.05
C GLY A 111 31.37 -24.47 -14.05
N SER A 112 31.37 -25.75 -14.42
CA SER A 112 32.01 -26.79 -13.61
C SER A 112 33.50 -26.91 -13.93
N GLY A 113 34.31 -27.39 -12.98
CA GLY A 113 35.76 -27.52 -13.17
C GLY A 113 36.48 -28.11 -11.96
N GLY A 114 37.81 -27.94 -11.89
CA GLY A 114 38.61 -28.31 -10.73
C GLY A 114 38.00 -27.75 -9.44
N MET A 115 37.85 -26.43 -9.39
CA MET A 115 36.83 -25.75 -8.58
C MET A 115 35.75 -25.19 -9.50
N GLY A 116 34.51 -25.14 -9.01
CA GLY A 116 33.38 -24.59 -9.72
C GLY A 116 33.45 -23.07 -9.82
N GLY A 117 33.02 -22.52 -10.96
CA GLY A 117 32.84 -21.08 -11.12
C GLY A 117 31.56 -20.60 -10.43
N SER A 118 31.48 -19.32 -10.12
CA SER A 118 30.35 -18.72 -9.40
C SER A 118 29.25 -18.24 -10.35
N GLY A 119 28.01 -18.27 -9.89
CA GLY A 119 26.84 -17.68 -10.57
C GLY A 119 26.39 -16.40 -9.87
N PHE A 120 26.48 -15.25 -10.55
CA PHE A 120 26.13 -13.94 -9.99
C PHE A 120 25.22 -13.12 -10.89
N GLY A 121 24.22 -12.46 -10.29
CA GLY A 121 23.37 -11.50 -11.00
C GLY A 121 22.48 -12.18 -12.03
N ALA A 122 21.60 -13.07 -11.59
CA ALA A 122 20.75 -13.83 -12.51
C ALA A 122 19.88 -12.95 -13.42
N ALA A 123 19.28 -11.90 -12.90
CA ALA A 123 18.62 -10.89 -13.74
C ALA A 123 19.64 -9.90 -14.31
N LEU A 124 20.54 -9.39 -13.47
CA LEU A 124 21.45 -8.32 -13.83
C LEU A 124 22.77 -8.43 -13.07
N PHE A 125 23.88 -8.35 -13.80
CA PHE A 125 25.20 -8.09 -13.24
C PHE A 125 25.69 -6.73 -13.75
N ASN A 126 25.96 -5.80 -12.84
CA ASN A 126 26.45 -4.46 -13.12
C ASN A 126 27.91 -4.32 -12.68
N LEU A 127 28.81 -4.12 -13.64
CA LEU A 127 30.25 -3.96 -13.44
C LEU A 127 30.65 -2.53 -13.80
N ASN A 128 30.98 -1.71 -12.80
CA ASN A 128 31.37 -0.30 -12.99
C ASN A 128 30.37 0.55 -13.80
N GLY A 129 29.11 0.15 -13.89
CA GLY A 129 28.08 0.84 -14.69
C GLY A 129 27.01 1.50 -13.84
N SER A 130 26.10 2.22 -14.48
CA SER A 130 24.92 2.81 -13.83
C SER A 130 23.64 2.13 -14.30
N VAL A 131 22.77 1.74 -13.38
CA VAL A 131 21.48 1.11 -13.71
C VAL A 131 20.33 1.75 -12.94
N THR A 132 19.28 2.13 -13.66
CA THR A 132 18.01 2.59 -13.08
C THR A 132 16.90 1.63 -13.49
N ILE A 133 16.17 1.09 -12.50
CA ILE A 133 15.05 0.17 -12.71
C ILE A 133 13.77 0.89 -12.26
N ILE A 134 12.82 1.08 -13.18
CA ILE A 134 11.61 1.87 -12.99
C ILE A 134 10.39 1.03 -13.33
N ASP A 135 9.36 1.05 -12.48
CA ASP A 135 8.07 0.39 -12.73
C ASP A 135 8.19 -1.09 -13.18
N SER A 136 9.21 -1.79 -12.69
CA SER A 136 9.60 -3.11 -13.19
C SER A 136 9.50 -4.19 -12.12
N THR A 137 9.43 -5.44 -12.56
CA THR A 137 9.41 -6.63 -11.69
C THR A 137 10.65 -7.48 -11.95
N VAL A 138 11.38 -7.84 -10.91
CA VAL A 138 12.50 -8.79 -10.94
C VAL A 138 12.13 -9.97 -10.06
N LYS A 139 11.74 -11.10 -10.66
CA LYS A 139 11.18 -12.22 -9.89
C LYS A 139 11.68 -13.57 -10.35
N ASP A 140 11.67 -14.53 -9.42
CA ASP A 140 11.92 -15.95 -9.72
C ASP A 140 13.26 -16.19 -10.43
N ASN A 141 14.27 -15.33 -10.18
CA ASN A 141 15.59 -15.45 -10.81
C ASN A 141 16.47 -16.40 -10.00
N VAL A 142 17.29 -17.20 -10.70
CA VAL A 142 18.05 -18.30 -10.12
C VAL A 142 19.55 -18.08 -10.32
N VAL A 143 20.30 -18.06 -9.23
CA VAL A 143 21.77 -18.12 -9.26
C VAL A 143 22.23 -19.50 -8.84
N THR A 144 23.23 -20.05 -9.53
CA THR A 144 23.78 -21.37 -9.21
C THR A 144 25.28 -21.38 -9.39
N GLY A 145 26.00 -21.82 -8.36
CA GLY A 145 27.43 -22.08 -8.46
C GLY A 145 27.68 -23.34 -9.27
N GLY A 146 28.69 -23.31 -10.12
CA GLY A 146 29.15 -24.49 -10.84
C GLY A 146 29.69 -25.55 -9.91
N THR A 147 29.64 -26.80 -10.34
CA THR A 147 30.16 -27.91 -9.54
C THR A 147 31.67 -28.02 -9.66
N GLY A 148 32.35 -28.11 -8.53
CA GLY A 148 33.79 -28.37 -8.51
C GLY A 148 34.09 -29.72 -7.93
N THR A 149 35.18 -30.32 -8.39
CA THR A 149 35.71 -31.55 -7.77
C THR A 149 36.22 -31.30 -6.35
N ALA A 150 36.79 -30.10 -6.11
CA ALA A 150 37.25 -29.67 -4.79
C ALA A 150 36.21 -28.80 -4.07
N GLU A 151 35.71 -27.77 -4.74
CA GLU A 151 34.76 -26.81 -4.16
C GLU A 151 33.78 -26.31 -5.22
N ASN A 152 32.50 -26.19 -4.86
CA ASN A 152 31.50 -25.57 -5.71
C ASN A 152 31.68 -24.05 -5.74
N GLY A 153 31.30 -23.43 -6.85
CA GLY A 153 31.28 -21.97 -6.92
C GLY A 153 30.18 -21.36 -6.07
N MET A 154 30.26 -20.05 -5.84
CA MET A 154 29.24 -19.33 -5.09
C MET A 154 28.03 -19.02 -5.97
N ALA A 155 26.86 -18.85 -5.35
CA ALA A 155 25.65 -18.34 -5.99
C ALA A 155 25.18 -17.10 -5.24
N ASP A 156 24.97 -15.97 -5.91
CA ASP A 156 24.42 -14.79 -5.25
C ASP A 156 23.81 -13.73 -6.17
N GLY A 157 22.75 -13.05 -5.73
CA GLY A 157 22.20 -11.88 -6.40
C GLY A 157 21.27 -12.20 -7.57
N ALA A 158 19.99 -11.80 -7.50
CA ALA A 158 19.24 -11.55 -8.74
C ALA A 158 19.81 -10.32 -9.44
N ILE A 159 20.13 -9.28 -8.66
CA ILE A 159 20.94 -8.14 -9.10
C ILE A 159 22.28 -8.19 -8.36
N TYR A 160 23.39 -8.09 -9.09
CA TYR A 160 24.74 -8.02 -8.53
C TYR A 160 25.43 -6.75 -8.99
N ASN A 161 25.80 -5.88 -8.05
CA ASN A 161 26.42 -4.58 -8.33
C ASN A 161 27.87 -4.54 -7.82
N LEU A 162 28.83 -4.46 -8.74
CA LEU A 162 30.26 -4.60 -8.49
C LEU A 162 31.06 -3.43 -9.08
N GLY A 163 31.80 -2.74 -8.20
CA GLY A 163 32.83 -1.78 -8.56
C GLY A 163 34.18 -2.49 -8.51
N TYR A 164 34.79 -2.68 -9.67
CA TYR A 164 36.02 -3.41 -9.87
C TYR A 164 37.04 -2.42 -10.46
N ASP A 165 38.18 -2.24 -9.79
CA ASP A 165 39.23 -1.25 -10.12
C ASP A 165 38.87 0.19 -9.67
N GLY A 166 39.23 0.52 -8.43
CA GLY A 166 38.87 1.77 -7.71
C GLY A 166 39.36 3.11 -8.31
N ASN A 167 39.81 3.13 -9.58
CA ASN A 167 40.23 4.33 -10.30
C ASN A 167 39.30 4.70 -11.48
N LEU A 168 38.28 3.90 -11.78
CA LEU A 168 37.33 4.18 -12.86
C LEU A 168 36.06 4.85 -12.32
N SER A 169 35.74 6.02 -12.89
CA SER A 169 34.42 6.65 -12.83
C SER A 169 33.67 6.30 -14.12
N PRO A 170 32.40 5.87 -14.06
CA PRO A 170 31.48 5.96 -12.92
C PRO A 170 31.58 4.81 -11.90
N GLU A 171 31.15 5.09 -10.68
CA GLU A 171 30.92 4.07 -9.65
C GLU A 171 29.84 3.10 -10.10
N ALA A 172 29.93 1.83 -9.71
CA ALA A 172 28.88 0.87 -10.02
C ALA A 172 27.61 1.20 -9.21
N THR A 173 26.55 1.70 -9.85
CA THR A 173 25.30 2.13 -9.22
C THR A 173 24.07 1.36 -9.69
N VAL A 174 23.13 1.12 -8.78
CA VAL A 174 21.81 0.56 -9.07
C VAL A 174 20.77 1.34 -8.27
N SER A 175 19.72 1.84 -8.93
CA SER A 175 18.56 2.51 -8.33
C SER A 175 17.25 1.79 -8.68
N LEU A 176 16.34 1.67 -7.71
CA LEU A 176 15.02 1.09 -7.89
C LEU A 176 13.92 2.11 -7.58
N ILE A 177 13.04 2.32 -8.56
CA ILE A 177 11.90 3.25 -8.48
C ILE A 177 10.64 2.46 -8.80
N ARG A 178 9.67 2.42 -7.87
CA ARG A 178 8.38 1.72 -8.07
C ARG A 178 8.52 0.28 -8.59
N SER A 179 9.61 -0.38 -8.23
CA SER A 179 9.99 -1.69 -8.78
C SER A 179 10.02 -2.74 -7.68
N THR A 180 9.63 -3.97 -8.00
CA THR A 180 9.56 -5.08 -7.05
C THR A 180 10.64 -6.11 -7.34
N ILE A 181 11.38 -6.56 -6.33
CA ILE A 181 12.27 -7.73 -6.43
C ILE A 181 11.80 -8.79 -5.44
N THR A 182 11.54 -10.00 -5.93
CA THR A 182 11.05 -11.10 -5.08
C THR A 182 11.56 -12.46 -5.55
N ASN A 183 11.45 -13.48 -4.70
CA ASN A 183 11.69 -14.89 -5.03
C ASN A 183 13.03 -15.18 -5.74
N THR A 184 14.13 -14.60 -5.25
CA THR A 184 15.46 -15.01 -5.75
C THR A 184 15.84 -16.37 -5.18
N VAL A 185 16.29 -17.29 -6.04
CA VAL A 185 16.68 -18.66 -5.66
C VAL A 185 18.19 -18.81 -5.72
N GLY A 186 18.77 -19.43 -4.68
CA GLY A 186 20.21 -19.69 -4.59
C GLY A 186 21.06 -18.49 -4.12
N GLY A 187 20.45 -17.34 -3.84
CA GLY A 187 21.17 -16.13 -3.45
C GLY A 187 20.26 -15.02 -2.92
N LYS A 188 20.86 -13.86 -2.58
CA LYS A 188 20.13 -12.65 -2.17
C LYS A 188 19.44 -11.97 -3.36
N SER A 189 18.39 -11.20 -3.11
CA SER A 189 17.73 -10.40 -4.15
C SER A 189 18.65 -9.35 -4.78
N ILE A 190 19.39 -8.61 -3.95
CA ILE A 190 20.40 -7.66 -4.38
C ILE A 190 21.70 -7.95 -3.64
N VAL A 191 22.79 -7.98 -4.37
CA VAL A 191 24.14 -8.08 -3.84
C VAL A 191 24.90 -6.86 -4.27
N HIS A 192 25.61 -6.29 -3.31
CA HIS A 192 26.36 -5.08 -3.50
C HIS A 192 27.66 -5.09 -2.72
N LYS A 193 28.68 -4.43 -3.28
CA LYS A 193 29.98 -4.20 -2.64
C LYS A 193 30.57 -5.49 -2.07
N ARG A 194 30.32 -6.60 -2.77
CA ARG A 194 30.82 -7.91 -2.42
C ARG A 194 31.66 -8.40 -3.60
N PRO A 195 32.89 -8.87 -3.34
CA PRO A 195 33.67 -8.77 -2.10
C PRO A 195 33.99 -7.31 -1.73
N ALA A 196 34.32 -7.05 -0.46
CA ALA A 196 34.65 -5.70 0.03
C ALA A 196 35.97 -5.16 -0.56
N ILE A 197 36.90 -6.07 -0.86
CA ILE A 197 38.19 -5.81 -1.49
C ILE A 197 38.19 -6.51 -2.85
N VAL A 198 38.56 -5.79 -3.90
CA VAL A 198 38.66 -6.28 -5.28
C VAL A 198 40.13 -6.41 -5.71
N SER A 199 40.39 -6.64 -6.99
CA SER A 199 41.74 -6.83 -7.53
C SER A 199 42.73 -5.75 -7.07
N GLY A 200 43.98 -6.15 -6.82
CA GLY A 200 45.04 -5.24 -6.38
C GLY A 200 44.90 -4.71 -4.95
N GLY A 201 43.99 -5.27 -4.13
CA GLY A 201 43.77 -4.82 -2.75
C GLY A 201 42.94 -3.54 -2.65
N LEU A 202 42.32 -3.11 -3.74
CA LEU A 202 41.50 -1.90 -3.80
C LEU A 202 40.14 -2.15 -3.14
N SER A 203 39.57 -1.10 -2.56
CA SER A 203 38.20 -1.13 -2.06
C SER A 203 37.21 -1.27 -3.22
N ASN A 204 36.20 -2.12 -3.03
CA ASN A 204 35.06 -2.17 -3.94
C ASN A 204 34.32 -0.83 -3.90
N ASN A 205 34.40 -0.06 -4.99
CA ASN A 205 33.75 1.25 -5.11
C ASN A 205 32.37 1.15 -5.76
N ALA A 206 31.71 -0.01 -5.68
CA ALA A 206 30.28 -0.04 -5.91
C ALA A 206 29.61 0.87 -4.86
N THR A 207 28.69 1.69 -5.31
CA THR A 207 27.73 2.37 -4.44
C THR A 207 26.31 1.91 -4.76
N LEU A 208 25.55 1.50 -3.74
CA LEU A 208 24.10 1.37 -3.89
C LEU A 208 23.61 2.81 -3.86
N GLY A 209 23.33 3.33 -5.05
CA GLY A 209 22.72 4.64 -5.20
C GLY A 209 21.39 4.62 -4.47
N GLU A 210 21.24 5.57 -3.53
CA GLU A 210 20.01 5.94 -2.83
C GLU A 210 19.13 4.82 -2.21
N PRO A 211 18.53 5.03 -1.03
CA PRO A 211 17.44 4.16 -0.59
C PRO A 211 16.32 4.16 -1.66
N SER A 212 15.44 3.16 -1.66
CA SER A 212 14.38 3.02 -2.68
C SER A 212 12.98 3.14 -2.07
N VAL A 213 12.04 3.70 -2.84
CA VAL A 213 10.60 3.75 -2.54
C VAL A 213 9.87 2.76 -3.43
N VAL A 214 9.32 1.70 -2.82
CA VAL A 214 8.86 0.51 -3.57
C VAL A 214 7.37 0.55 -3.85
N ARG A 215 6.55 0.73 -2.81
CA ARG A 215 5.09 0.61 -2.94
C ARG A 215 4.35 1.47 -1.94
N LEU A 216 3.21 2.00 -2.37
CA LEU A 216 2.18 2.62 -1.55
C LEU A 216 0.88 1.81 -1.68
N THR A 217 0.21 1.52 -0.56
CA THR A 217 -1.07 0.80 -0.57
C THR A 217 -2.04 1.39 0.45
N PRO A 218 -3.24 1.83 0.04
CA PRO A 218 -3.70 1.95 -1.34
C PRO A 218 -2.90 3.04 -2.08
N ALA A 219 -2.61 2.81 -3.37
CA ALA A 219 -2.01 3.84 -4.23
C ALA A 219 -3.05 4.90 -4.65
N SER A 220 -4.34 4.60 -4.55
CA SER A 220 -5.41 5.58 -4.76
C SER A 220 -6.56 5.33 -3.81
N VAL A 221 -7.07 6.39 -3.20
CA VAL A 221 -8.16 6.30 -2.23
C VAL A 221 -9.02 7.57 -2.28
N THR A 222 -10.32 7.41 -2.01
CA THR A 222 -11.25 8.53 -1.78
C THR A 222 -11.76 8.46 -0.34
N SER A 223 -11.78 9.60 0.36
CA SER A 223 -12.32 9.66 1.72
C SER A 223 -12.86 11.05 2.06
N ALA A 224 -13.83 11.12 2.97
CA ALA A 224 -14.27 12.40 3.54
C ALA A 224 -13.22 12.99 4.49
N ALA A 225 -13.14 14.32 4.56
CA ALA A 225 -12.39 15.01 5.60
C ALA A 225 -12.82 14.54 6.99
N GLY A 226 -11.86 14.41 7.92
CA GLY A 226 -12.08 13.89 9.27
C GLY A 226 -12.09 12.36 9.38
N SER A 227 -12.15 11.62 8.28
CA SER A 227 -12.10 10.15 8.28
C SER A 227 -10.66 9.63 8.30
N ALA A 228 -10.33 8.74 9.24
CA ALA A 228 -9.00 8.14 9.31
C ALA A 228 -8.74 7.20 8.12
N GLN A 229 -7.61 7.40 7.44
CA GLN A 229 -7.12 6.57 6.34
C GLN A 229 -5.81 5.90 6.71
N SER A 230 -5.63 4.67 6.23
CA SER A 230 -4.41 3.90 6.46
C SER A 230 -3.63 3.74 5.16
N PHE A 231 -2.34 4.07 5.19
CA PHE A 231 -1.43 3.90 4.05
C PHE A 231 -0.24 3.04 4.46
N ALA A 232 -0.06 1.90 3.82
CA ALA A 232 1.14 1.08 3.93
C ALA A 232 2.16 1.56 2.88
N SER A 233 3.29 2.10 3.33
CA SER A 233 4.41 2.48 2.47
C SER A 233 5.62 1.57 2.71
N VAL A 234 6.22 1.08 1.63
CA VAL A 234 7.36 0.16 1.64
C VAL A 234 8.61 0.89 1.13
N TYR A 235 9.63 0.94 1.97
CA TYR A 235 10.94 1.51 1.68
C TYR A 235 11.98 0.41 1.77
N THR A 236 13.02 0.47 0.95
CA THR A 236 14.06 -0.55 0.90
C THR A 236 15.42 0.11 0.86
N ASP A 237 16.40 -0.47 1.55
CA ASP A 237 17.81 -0.17 1.32
C ASP A 237 18.54 -1.50 1.12
N ALA A 238 19.34 -1.59 0.08
CA ALA A 238 19.97 -2.85 -0.29
C ALA A 238 21.10 -3.28 0.67
N ASN A 239 21.55 -2.39 1.58
CA ASN A 239 22.38 -2.77 2.73
C ASN A 239 21.56 -3.25 3.95
N GLY A 240 20.23 -3.40 3.80
CA GLY A 240 19.32 -3.82 4.85
C GLY A 240 18.48 -2.67 5.39
N TYR A 241 17.29 -2.95 5.94
CA TYR A 241 16.44 -1.88 6.51
C TYR A 241 17.18 -1.07 7.60
N SER A 242 18.18 -1.68 8.24
CA SER A 242 18.99 -1.09 9.31
C SER A 242 19.94 0.01 8.83
N THR A 243 19.99 0.34 7.54
CA THR A 243 20.69 1.52 7.02
C THR A 243 19.73 2.65 6.67
N LEU A 244 18.41 2.45 6.68
CA LEU A 244 17.43 3.53 6.50
C LEU A 244 17.39 4.45 7.74
N LYS A 245 17.72 5.74 7.57
CA LYS A 245 17.70 6.74 8.65
C LYS A 245 16.30 7.31 8.84
N THR A 246 15.71 7.86 7.77
CA THR A 246 14.37 8.44 7.78
C THR A 246 13.56 7.98 6.59
N VAL A 247 12.26 7.78 6.79
CA VAL A 247 11.29 7.51 5.71
C VAL A 247 10.07 8.39 5.88
N GLU A 248 9.47 8.80 4.77
CA GLU A 248 8.50 9.88 4.75
C GLU A 248 7.33 9.60 3.82
N PHE A 249 6.17 10.11 4.23
CA PHE A 249 4.92 10.14 3.48
C PHE A 249 4.46 11.59 3.37
N ILE A 250 4.12 12.01 2.16
CA ILE A 250 3.79 13.40 1.84
C ILE A 250 2.51 13.38 1.01
N ALA A 251 1.37 13.76 1.59
CA ALA A 251 0.17 14.04 0.81
C ALA A 251 0.08 15.55 0.58
N GLY A 252 -0.03 15.96 -0.68
CA GLY A 252 -0.04 17.37 -1.09
C GLY A 252 1.15 17.75 -1.98
N PRO A 253 1.41 19.05 -2.17
CA PRO A 253 2.50 19.52 -3.03
C PRO A 253 3.85 18.94 -2.61
N GLY A 254 4.67 18.50 -3.59
CA GLY A 254 5.97 17.88 -3.32
C GLY A 254 6.99 18.78 -2.60
N SER A 255 6.74 20.09 -2.52
CA SER A 255 7.53 21.05 -1.73
C SER A 255 7.34 20.90 -0.21
N GLY A 256 6.30 20.17 0.24
CA GLY A 256 5.98 19.99 1.65
C GLY A 256 5.25 21.17 2.31
N VAL A 257 5.13 22.32 1.62
CA VAL A 257 4.34 23.47 2.08
C VAL A 257 2.86 23.16 1.90
N GLY A 258 2.06 23.36 2.96
CA GLY A 258 0.62 23.07 2.94
C GLY A 258 0.31 21.60 2.68
N ALA A 259 1.19 20.68 3.11
CA ALA A 259 1.04 19.24 2.93
C ALA A 259 0.76 18.53 4.26
N ILE A 260 0.19 17.33 4.19
CA ILE A 260 0.31 16.36 5.28
C ILE A 260 1.62 15.61 5.08
N TRP A 261 2.68 16.17 5.66
CA TRP A 261 4.02 15.61 5.57
C TRP A 261 4.40 14.97 6.91
N VAL A 262 4.55 13.65 6.89
CA VAL A 262 4.93 12.85 8.05
C VAL A 262 6.22 12.09 7.81
N LYS A 263 6.96 11.84 8.89
CA LYS A 263 8.27 11.19 8.88
C LYS A 263 8.39 10.18 10.00
N PHE A 264 9.09 9.09 9.73
CA PHE A 264 9.57 8.15 10.72
C PHE A 264 11.10 8.21 10.74
N ASP A 265 11.67 8.68 11.85
CA ASP A 265 13.10 8.59 12.15
C ASP A 265 13.34 7.27 12.87
N ARG A 266 13.99 6.34 12.18
CA ARG A 266 14.21 4.99 12.70
C ARG A 266 15.25 4.96 13.81
N ILE A 267 16.26 5.85 13.76
CA ILE A 267 17.33 5.90 14.75
C ILE A 267 16.79 6.41 16.09
N LYS A 268 15.96 7.46 16.06
CA LYS A 268 15.32 8.02 17.26
C LYS A 268 14.04 7.29 17.65
N ASN A 269 13.52 6.44 16.78
CA ASN A 269 12.21 5.79 16.90
C ASN A 269 11.07 6.80 17.11
N LEU A 270 11.07 7.87 16.30
CA LEU A 270 10.10 8.95 16.37
C LEU A 270 9.29 9.05 15.09
N LEU A 271 7.97 9.17 15.24
CA LEU A 271 7.07 9.67 14.22
C LEU A 271 6.96 11.17 14.37
N SER A 272 6.91 11.88 13.24
CA SER A 272 6.79 13.34 13.22
C SER A 272 5.79 13.78 12.16
N ILE A 273 5.14 14.91 12.41
CA ILE A 273 4.42 15.69 11.38
C ILE A 273 5.09 17.06 11.25
N TYR A 274 5.26 17.52 10.02
CA TYR A 274 5.77 18.86 9.72
C TYR A 274 4.68 19.93 9.89
N ASN A 275 5.10 21.14 10.24
CA ASN A 275 4.23 22.31 10.24
C ASN A 275 3.86 22.73 8.82
N ASP A 276 2.93 23.68 8.69
CA ASP A 276 2.39 24.12 7.39
C ASP A 276 3.48 24.69 6.44
N ALA A 277 4.59 25.17 6.98
CA ALA A 277 5.74 25.66 6.21
C ALA A 277 6.72 24.56 5.76
N GLY A 278 6.56 23.31 6.22
CA GLY A 278 7.43 22.20 5.86
C GLY A 278 8.81 22.20 6.53
N VAL A 279 9.02 22.96 7.61
CA VAL A 279 10.35 23.12 8.25
C VAL A 279 10.37 22.55 9.68
N GLY A 280 9.43 22.97 10.52
CA GLY A 280 9.36 22.56 11.93
C GLY A 280 8.59 21.26 12.10
N VAL A 281 8.92 20.45 13.11
CA VAL A 281 8.24 19.16 13.38
C VAL A 281 7.71 19.06 14.81
N LYS A 282 6.58 18.37 14.96
CA LYS A 282 6.13 17.80 16.24
C LYS A 282 6.33 16.29 16.19
N SER A 283 6.65 15.65 17.32
CA SER A 283 7.01 14.22 17.33
C SER A 283 6.36 13.42 18.46
N CYS A 284 6.24 12.12 18.25
CA CYS A 284 5.70 11.12 19.18
C CYS A 284 6.41 9.77 18.92
N THR A 285 6.31 8.83 19.86
CA THR A 285 6.74 7.45 19.62
C THR A 285 5.63 6.64 18.93
N PRO A 286 5.96 5.73 17.99
CA PRO A 286 5.00 4.78 17.44
C PRO A 286 4.28 3.99 18.55
N GLY A 287 2.96 3.82 18.43
CA GLY A 287 2.13 3.12 19.41
C GLY A 287 1.65 3.98 20.59
N SER A 288 2.16 5.21 20.76
CA SER A 288 1.66 6.13 21.80
C SER A 288 0.26 6.67 21.47
N ALA A 289 -0.57 6.96 22.47
CA ALA A 289 -1.92 7.52 22.27
C ALA A 289 -1.95 8.98 21.76
N VAL A 290 -0.80 9.52 21.32
CA VAL A 290 -0.66 10.90 20.86
C VAL A 290 -1.20 11.05 19.43
N ILE A 291 -1.88 12.17 19.18
CA ILE A 291 -2.26 12.61 17.83
C ILE A 291 -1.54 13.92 17.52
N LEU A 292 -0.64 13.88 16.55
CA LEU A 292 0.06 15.06 16.06
C LEU A 292 -0.75 15.71 14.94
N GLN A 293 -0.62 17.03 14.76
CA GLN A 293 -1.39 17.73 13.73
C GLN A 293 -0.75 19.04 13.25
N ASN A 294 -1.06 19.39 12.00
CA ASN A 294 -0.88 20.70 11.37
C ASN A 294 -2.24 21.20 10.84
N SER A 295 -2.30 22.23 10.01
CA SER A 295 -3.59 22.74 9.50
C SER A 295 -4.26 21.80 8.48
N GLN A 296 -3.48 20.96 7.80
CA GLN A 296 -3.96 20.05 6.75
C GLN A 296 -4.41 18.69 7.26
N GLY A 297 -3.81 18.17 8.32
CA GLY A 297 -4.09 16.81 8.76
C GLY A 297 -3.62 16.46 10.16
N LYS A 298 -3.93 15.23 10.55
CA LYS A 298 -3.49 14.61 11.80
C LYS A 298 -2.79 13.28 11.52
N LEU A 299 -1.75 12.99 12.31
CA LEU A 299 -1.07 11.70 12.38
C LEU A 299 -1.44 11.02 13.70
N ASN A 300 -2.07 9.86 13.63
CA ASN A 300 -2.39 9.05 14.82
C ASN A 300 -1.21 8.10 15.13
N CYS A 301 -0.43 8.44 16.16
CA CYS A 301 0.76 7.67 16.53
C CYS A 301 0.42 6.29 17.07
N GLY A 302 -0.75 6.14 17.72
CA GLY A 302 -1.19 4.90 18.37
C GLY A 302 -1.71 3.86 17.39
N LYS A 303 -2.08 4.29 16.19
CA LYS A 303 -2.50 3.43 15.08
C LYS A 303 -1.45 3.30 13.97
N THR A 304 -0.40 4.10 14.01
CA THR A 304 0.72 3.99 13.08
C THR A 304 1.68 2.89 13.54
N SER A 305 2.04 1.97 12.64
CA SER A 305 2.95 0.84 12.95
C SER A 305 4.10 0.72 11.97
N VAL A 306 5.23 0.19 12.43
CA VAL A 306 6.43 -0.02 11.62
C VAL A 306 6.83 -1.49 11.66
N LYS A 307 7.01 -2.10 10.49
CA LYS A 307 7.52 -3.47 10.32
C LYS A 307 8.87 -3.43 9.62
N LYS A 308 9.79 -4.29 10.04
CA LYS A 308 11.18 -4.37 9.54
C LYS A 308 11.42 -5.80 9.10
N SER A 309 11.85 -6.03 7.85
CA SER A 309 12.06 -7.37 7.33
C SER A 309 13.12 -7.38 6.23
N GLY A 310 14.25 -8.05 6.45
CA GLY A 310 15.33 -8.14 5.46
C GLY A 310 15.85 -6.77 5.04
N MET A 311 15.55 -6.37 3.81
CA MET A 311 15.91 -5.05 3.25
C MET A 311 14.84 -3.98 3.47
N ASP A 312 13.62 -4.40 3.81
CA ASP A 312 12.43 -3.56 3.75
C ASP A 312 12.03 -3.01 5.11
N LEU A 313 11.58 -1.76 5.08
CA LEU A 313 10.90 -1.07 6.16
C LEU A 313 9.50 -0.68 5.67
N VAL A 314 8.48 -1.19 6.33
CA VAL A 314 7.08 -0.89 6.03
C VAL A 314 6.51 -0.02 7.12
N VAL A 315 5.96 1.14 6.77
CA VAL A 315 5.21 2.00 7.70
C VAL A 315 3.73 1.98 7.30
N ASN A 316 2.86 1.59 8.23
CA ASN A 316 1.42 1.72 8.09
C ASN A 316 0.99 3.02 8.77
N TRP A 317 0.93 4.10 8.01
CA TRP A 317 0.54 5.43 8.48
C TRP A 317 -0.96 5.50 8.75
N SER A 318 -1.36 6.09 9.87
CA SER A 318 -2.76 6.40 10.16
C SER A 318 -2.96 7.91 10.11
N ILE A 319 -3.55 8.39 9.01
CA ILE A 319 -3.68 9.81 8.66
C ILE A 319 -5.15 10.22 8.67
N ILE A 320 -5.46 11.39 9.25
CA ILE A 320 -6.80 11.98 9.22
C ILE A 320 -6.71 13.33 8.51
N PRO A 321 -7.26 13.48 7.30
CA PRO A 321 -7.27 14.77 6.60
C PRO A 321 -8.23 15.74 7.31
N LYS A 322 -7.92 17.03 7.32
CA LYS A 322 -8.82 18.09 7.82
C LYS A 322 -9.58 18.73 6.66
N ALA A 323 -10.66 19.43 6.97
CA ALA A 323 -11.48 20.15 5.99
C ALA A 323 -10.66 21.11 5.11
N ALA A 324 -9.66 21.80 5.69
CA ALA A 324 -8.76 22.69 4.95
C ALA A 324 -7.85 21.98 3.91
N PHE A 325 -7.89 20.64 3.85
CA PHE A 325 -7.11 19.83 2.92
C PHE A 325 -7.96 19.09 1.88
N VAL A 326 -9.26 19.39 1.83
CA VAL A 326 -10.19 18.92 0.79
C VAL A 326 -9.65 19.30 -0.58
N SER A 327 -9.61 18.31 -1.47
CA SER A 327 -9.17 18.48 -2.85
C SER A 327 -9.58 17.25 -3.66
N PRO A 328 -10.02 17.42 -4.92
CA PRO A 328 -10.32 16.30 -5.81
C PRO A 328 -9.06 15.45 -6.11
N SER A 329 -7.85 16.00 -5.94
CA SER A 329 -6.59 15.29 -6.15
C SER A 329 -5.48 15.89 -5.28
N GLN A 330 -5.00 15.10 -4.32
CA GLN A 330 -3.74 15.33 -3.62
C GLN A 330 -2.74 14.26 -4.05
N PRO A 331 -1.60 14.61 -4.68
CA PRO A 331 -0.57 13.63 -4.95
C PRO A 331 0.00 13.11 -3.62
N VAL A 332 0.25 11.81 -3.57
CA VAL A 332 0.85 11.14 -2.42
C VAL A 332 2.25 10.68 -2.81
N ALA A 333 3.26 11.26 -2.18
CA ALA A 333 4.66 11.00 -2.43
C ALA A 333 5.35 10.33 -1.25
N MET A 334 6.45 9.65 -1.56
CA MET A 334 7.32 8.99 -0.60
C MET A 334 8.76 9.49 -0.73
N ARG A 335 9.47 9.59 0.39
CA ARG A 335 10.90 9.91 0.45
C ARG A 335 11.62 8.97 1.42
N ALA A 336 12.86 8.63 1.16
CA ALA A 336 13.71 7.89 2.11
C ALA A 336 15.12 8.48 2.13
N THR A 337 15.78 8.38 3.28
CA THR A 337 17.18 8.77 3.47
C THR A 337 17.89 7.70 4.28
N ASN A 338 19.09 7.31 3.88
CA ASN A 338 19.88 6.33 4.60
C ASN A 338 20.83 6.98 5.62
N THR A 339 21.58 6.16 6.37
CA THR A 339 22.51 6.62 7.42
C THR A 339 23.74 7.34 6.88
N SER A 340 23.97 7.30 5.57
CA SER A 340 25.00 8.06 4.86
C SER A 340 24.46 9.38 4.28
N ASP A 341 23.24 9.78 4.67
CA ASP A 341 22.55 11.00 4.24
C ASP A 341 22.27 11.09 2.74
N VAL A 342 22.26 9.93 2.07
CA VAL A 342 21.83 9.78 0.68
C VAL A 342 20.32 9.55 0.65
N ALA A 343 19.58 10.25 -0.22
CA ALA A 343 18.11 10.26 -0.21
C ALA A 343 17.50 10.07 -1.60
N VAL A 344 16.36 9.36 -1.67
CA VAL A 344 15.50 9.30 -2.86
C VAL A 344 14.22 10.07 -2.65
N GLY A 345 13.75 10.75 -3.70
CA GLY A 345 12.45 11.42 -3.74
C GLY A 345 12.46 12.87 -3.26
N PRO A 346 11.29 13.51 -3.15
CA PRO A 346 9.96 12.90 -3.14
C PRO A 346 9.54 12.29 -4.49
N VAL A 347 9.08 11.04 -4.47
CA VAL A 347 8.53 10.36 -5.65
C VAL A 347 7.03 10.20 -5.45
N VAL A 348 6.20 10.66 -6.40
CA VAL A 348 4.75 10.45 -6.36
C VAL A 348 4.45 8.97 -6.61
N MET A 349 3.73 8.36 -5.67
CA MET A 349 3.40 6.93 -5.64
C MET A 349 1.89 6.68 -5.69
N GLY A 350 1.08 7.74 -5.63
CA GLY A 350 -0.37 7.64 -5.58
C GLY A 350 -1.10 8.98 -5.59
N ASN A 351 -2.41 8.91 -5.49
CA ASN A 351 -3.32 10.06 -5.44
C ASN A 351 -4.40 9.86 -4.37
N TRP A 352 -4.73 10.91 -3.63
CA TRP A 352 -5.78 10.89 -2.61
C TRP A 352 -6.84 11.95 -2.93
N THR A 353 -8.07 11.50 -3.16
CA THR A 353 -9.24 12.36 -3.27
C THR A 353 -9.85 12.56 -1.89
N ILE A 354 -9.91 13.81 -1.44
CA ILE A 354 -10.49 14.17 -0.15
C ILE A 354 -11.74 14.98 -0.41
N LEU A 355 -12.89 14.43 -0.04
CA LEU A 355 -14.18 15.09 -0.14
C LEU A 355 -14.45 15.89 1.13
N GLU A 356 -15.37 16.86 1.05
CA GLU A 356 -15.86 17.56 2.24
C GLU A 356 -16.31 16.57 3.32
N ALA A 357 -16.19 16.97 4.59
CA ALA A 357 -16.73 16.17 5.68
C ALA A 357 -18.26 16.15 5.52
N ASN A 358 -18.89 14.98 5.62
CA ASN A 358 -20.35 14.91 5.73
C ASN A 358 -20.77 15.53 7.07
N THR A 359 -20.92 16.85 7.10
CA THR A 359 -21.53 17.57 8.21
C THR A 359 -23.03 17.37 8.10
N ASN A 360 -23.64 16.81 9.13
CA ASN A 360 -25.07 16.52 9.12
C ASN A 360 -25.89 17.80 8.92
N THR A 361 -26.74 17.82 7.90
CA THR A 361 -27.69 18.89 7.63
C THR A 361 -29.02 18.54 8.31
N PRO A 362 -29.61 19.43 9.14
CA PRO A 362 -30.86 19.09 9.84
C PRO A 362 -32.00 18.76 8.86
N PRO A 363 -32.88 17.81 9.21
CA PRO A 363 -34.05 17.49 8.41
C PRO A 363 -35.09 18.62 8.50
N SER A 364 -36.08 18.57 7.61
CA SER A 364 -37.19 19.52 7.53
C SER A 364 -38.50 18.83 7.15
N LEU A 365 -39.62 19.44 7.50
CA LEU A 365 -40.94 19.01 7.05
C LEU A 365 -41.23 19.52 5.63
N GLY A 366 -41.75 18.63 4.79
CA GLY A 366 -42.33 18.97 3.49
C GLY A 366 -43.81 19.34 3.63
N SER A 367 -44.64 18.76 2.76
CA SER A 367 -46.09 19.02 2.73
C SER A 367 -46.93 17.93 3.40
N LEU A 368 -48.20 18.26 3.65
CA LEU A 368 -49.26 17.33 4.05
C LEU A 368 -50.37 17.40 3.01
N THR A 369 -50.91 16.26 2.58
CA THR A 369 -52.05 16.20 1.65
C THR A 369 -53.01 15.07 2.04
N PRO A 370 -54.31 15.34 2.22
CA PRO A 370 -54.91 16.67 2.29
C PRO A 370 -54.42 17.46 3.52
N ASP A 371 -54.22 18.77 3.38
CA ASP A 371 -53.93 19.67 4.51
C ASP A 371 -55.21 20.09 5.25
N THR A 372 -56.38 19.97 4.61
CA THR A 372 -57.69 20.17 5.20
C THR A 372 -58.62 19.04 4.79
N LEU A 373 -59.23 18.38 5.78
CA LEU A 373 -60.14 17.27 5.54
C LEU A 373 -61.38 17.37 6.43
N THR A 374 -62.53 16.98 5.89
CA THR A 374 -63.74 16.70 6.66
C THR A 374 -64.20 15.29 6.34
N SER A 375 -64.46 14.48 7.37
CA SER A 375 -64.96 13.13 7.18
C SER A 375 -65.84 12.68 8.36
N PRO A 376 -66.73 11.69 8.17
CA PRO A 376 -67.38 11.00 9.28
C PRO A 376 -66.37 10.25 10.15
N PHE A 377 -66.75 9.93 11.39
CA PHE A 377 -66.01 8.96 12.19
C PHE A 377 -66.14 7.54 11.62
N ASP A 378 -65.23 6.64 11.99
CA ASP A 378 -65.12 5.25 11.52
C ASP A 378 -64.93 5.07 10.00
N VAL A 379 -64.66 6.15 9.26
CA VAL A 379 -64.27 6.11 7.84
C VAL A 379 -62.74 6.26 7.72
N PRO A 380 -62.03 5.30 7.09
CA PRO A 380 -60.59 5.42 6.85
C PRO A 380 -60.25 6.62 5.96
N GLN A 381 -59.22 7.35 6.33
CA GLN A 381 -58.67 8.49 5.60
C GLN A 381 -57.18 8.30 5.42
N THR A 382 -56.63 8.81 4.31
CA THR A 382 -55.18 8.76 4.06
C THR A 382 -54.60 10.17 4.07
N PHE A 383 -53.57 10.39 4.87
CA PHE A 383 -52.75 11.60 4.86
C PHE A 383 -51.36 11.27 4.31
N THR A 384 -50.99 11.90 3.21
CA THR A 384 -49.63 11.85 2.66
C THR A 384 -48.80 12.95 3.29
N ALA A 385 -47.76 12.59 4.04
CA ALA A 385 -46.81 13.52 4.64
C ALA A 385 -45.42 13.31 4.03
N ILE A 386 -44.76 14.41 3.65
CA ILE A 386 -43.38 14.42 3.13
C ILE A 386 -42.43 14.96 4.21
N TYR A 387 -41.31 14.28 4.38
CA TYR A 387 -40.22 14.63 5.29
C TYR A 387 -38.93 14.65 4.49
N SER A 388 -38.11 15.71 4.58
CA SER A 388 -36.87 15.84 3.80
C SER A 388 -35.64 15.92 4.72
N ASP A 389 -34.53 15.34 4.29
CA ASP A 389 -33.22 15.48 4.91
C ASP A 389 -32.16 15.67 3.82
N PRO A 390 -31.45 16.81 3.77
CA PRO A 390 -30.45 17.06 2.72
C PRO A 390 -29.30 16.06 2.69
N ASP A 391 -29.09 15.27 3.75
CA ASP A 391 -28.13 14.17 3.78
C ASP A 391 -28.70 12.85 3.20
N GLY A 392 -29.91 12.91 2.63
CA GLY A 392 -30.65 11.81 2.02
C GLY A 392 -31.75 11.24 2.94
N TYR A 393 -32.84 10.72 2.36
CA TYR A 393 -33.97 10.16 3.14
C TYR A 393 -33.54 9.04 4.10
N ALA A 394 -32.41 8.39 3.80
CA ALA A 394 -31.83 7.34 4.63
C ALA A 394 -31.24 7.85 5.96
N ASN A 395 -30.96 9.15 6.07
CA ASN A 395 -30.54 9.79 7.31
C ASN A 395 -31.74 10.00 8.26
N ILE A 396 -32.97 10.09 7.76
CA ILE A 396 -34.16 10.21 8.61
C ILE A 396 -34.28 8.99 9.53
N LYS A 397 -34.26 9.24 10.85
CA LYS A 397 -34.40 8.22 11.90
C LYS A 397 -35.86 7.95 12.21
N LYS A 398 -36.64 9.01 12.42
CA LYS A 398 -38.00 8.91 12.93
C LYS A 398 -38.86 10.07 12.43
N VAL A 399 -40.08 9.75 12.01
CA VAL A 399 -41.10 10.73 11.64
C VAL A 399 -42.36 10.52 12.47
N ASP A 400 -43.05 11.61 12.80
CA ASP A 400 -44.30 11.58 13.53
C ASP A 400 -45.40 12.30 12.74
N LEU A 401 -46.63 11.79 12.82
CA LEU A 401 -47.85 12.51 12.46
C LEU A 401 -48.82 12.46 13.64
N ARG A 402 -49.45 13.58 13.97
CA ARG A 402 -50.33 13.71 15.12
C ARG A 402 -51.58 14.51 14.80
N VAL A 403 -52.73 13.88 15.03
CA VAL A 403 -54.05 14.52 15.01
C VAL A 403 -54.48 14.77 16.45
N SER A 404 -54.66 16.04 16.82
CA SER A 404 -54.91 16.44 18.22
C SER A 404 -55.89 17.61 18.31
N ARG A 405 -56.53 17.83 19.47
CA ARG A 405 -57.44 18.97 19.66
C ARG A 405 -56.71 20.31 19.75
N THR A 406 -55.58 20.35 20.45
CA THR A 406 -54.87 21.59 20.81
C THR A 406 -53.35 21.47 20.60
N GLY A 407 -52.90 20.59 19.70
CA GLY A 407 -51.46 20.40 19.42
C GLY A 407 -50.71 19.60 20.49
N GLY A 408 -51.40 19.01 21.47
CA GLY A 408 -50.82 18.16 22.52
C GLY A 408 -50.83 16.68 22.17
N GLY A 409 -49.97 15.89 22.82
CA GLY A 409 -49.94 14.43 22.68
C GLY A 409 -51.03 13.68 23.46
N ALA A 410 -51.61 14.32 24.49
CA ALA A 410 -52.69 13.74 25.26
C ALA A 410 -54.01 13.74 24.45
N LYS A 411 -54.74 12.62 24.51
CA LYS A 411 -55.99 12.40 23.76
C LYS A 411 -55.84 12.72 22.27
N ALA A 412 -54.77 12.23 21.65
CA ALA A 412 -54.45 12.43 20.24
C ALA A 412 -54.33 11.10 19.49
N ILE A 413 -54.49 11.14 18.17
CA ILE A 413 -54.00 10.08 17.29
C ILE A 413 -52.56 10.44 16.98
N TRP A 414 -51.63 9.98 17.81
CA TRP A 414 -50.20 10.21 17.61
C TRP A 414 -49.55 8.92 17.13
N MET A 415 -49.06 8.95 15.89
CA MET A 415 -48.38 7.84 15.25
C MET A 415 -46.95 8.22 14.89
N THR A 416 -46.11 7.21 14.78
CA THR A 416 -44.73 7.39 14.38
C THR A 416 -44.23 6.23 13.54
N TYR A 417 -43.30 6.52 12.66
CA TYR A 417 -42.52 5.56 11.91
C TYR A 417 -41.04 5.74 12.27
N ASP A 418 -40.42 4.70 12.82
CA ASP A 418 -38.99 4.60 13.08
C ASP A 418 -38.36 3.83 11.92
N ARG A 419 -37.66 4.54 11.03
CA ARG A 419 -37.09 3.97 9.81
C ARG A 419 -36.04 2.91 10.11
N ASN A 420 -35.20 3.14 11.12
CA ASN A 420 -34.10 2.22 11.45
C ASN A 420 -34.59 0.87 11.98
N LYS A 421 -35.82 0.82 12.49
CA LYS A 421 -36.48 -0.40 12.96
C LYS A 421 -37.54 -0.92 11.98
N ASP A 422 -37.81 -0.18 10.92
CA ASP A 422 -38.94 -0.40 10.02
C ASP A 422 -40.25 -0.64 10.79
N GLN A 423 -40.59 0.30 11.67
CA GLN A 423 -41.65 0.11 12.65
C GLN A 423 -42.60 1.31 12.72
N LEU A 424 -43.89 1.05 12.46
CA LEU A 424 -44.99 1.96 12.78
C LEU A 424 -45.44 1.75 14.22
N SER A 425 -45.88 2.81 14.88
CA SER A 425 -46.34 2.77 16.27
C SER A 425 -47.44 3.80 16.53
N ILE A 426 -48.34 3.50 17.46
CA ILE A 426 -49.33 4.44 18.00
C ILE A 426 -49.09 4.67 19.49
N TYR A 427 -49.28 5.89 19.97
CA TYR A 427 -49.11 6.25 21.38
C TYR A 427 -50.39 6.04 22.20
N ASN A 428 -50.20 5.84 23.51
CA ASN A 428 -51.28 5.72 24.49
C ASN A 428 -52.10 7.02 24.62
N ASN A 429 -53.26 6.96 25.28
CA ASN A 429 -54.15 8.12 25.45
C ASN A 429 -53.51 9.29 26.21
N ALA A 430 -52.48 9.03 27.03
CA ALA A 430 -51.74 10.08 27.73
C ALA A 430 -50.69 10.76 26.83
N GLY A 431 -50.34 10.18 25.68
CA GLY A 431 -49.26 10.66 24.81
C GLY A 431 -47.87 10.48 25.42
N THR A 432 -47.69 9.56 26.36
CA THR A 432 -46.45 9.41 27.13
C THR A 432 -45.62 8.20 26.71
N ALA A 433 -46.23 7.19 26.11
CA ALA A 433 -45.56 5.96 25.69
C ALA A 433 -46.19 5.38 24.43
N VAL A 434 -45.37 4.64 23.66
CA VAL A 434 -45.86 3.78 22.59
C VAL A 434 -46.76 2.70 23.19
N LEU A 435 -47.97 2.55 22.65
CA LEU A 435 -48.95 1.58 23.10
C LEU A 435 -48.85 0.27 22.31
N GLN A 436 -48.73 0.37 21.00
CA GLN A 436 -48.62 -0.76 20.09
C GLN A 436 -47.73 -0.39 18.88
N SER A 437 -47.17 -1.40 18.24
CA SER A 437 -46.31 -1.27 17.06
C SER A 437 -46.56 -2.39 16.06
N CYS A 438 -46.22 -2.15 14.80
CA CYS A 438 -46.29 -3.11 13.70
C CYS A 438 -45.23 -2.77 12.65
N THR A 439 -44.93 -3.71 11.75
CA THR A 439 -44.17 -3.44 10.53
C THR A 439 -45.11 -2.89 9.46
N PRO A 440 -44.72 -1.87 8.67
CA PRO A 440 -45.48 -1.44 7.50
C PRO A 440 -45.85 -2.61 6.56
N GLY A 441 -47.02 -2.55 5.94
CA GLY A 441 -47.55 -3.61 5.08
C GLY A 441 -48.07 -4.85 5.81
N SER A 442 -47.98 -4.93 7.15
CA SER A 442 -48.55 -6.04 7.91
C SER A 442 -50.06 -5.87 8.13
N ALA A 443 -50.81 -6.99 8.15
CA ALA A 443 -52.26 -7.01 8.41
C ALA A 443 -52.61 -6.78 9.90
N VAL A 444 -52.09 -5.70 10.49
CA VAL A 444 -52.26 -5.31 11.89
C VAL A 444 -52.89 -3.92 11.94
N ILE A 445 -53.84 -3.72 12.85
CA ILE A 445 -54.44 -2.41 13.13
C ILE A 445 -54.03 -1.97 14.53
N LEU A 446 -53.27 -0.88 14.62
CA LEU A 446 -52.92 -0.26 15.90
C LEU A 446 -54.02 0.71 16.32
N GLN A 447 -54.29 0.85 17.62
CA GLN A 447 -55.37 1.74 18.05
C GLN A 447 -55.20 2.28 19.46
N ASN A 448 -55.77 3.46 19.69
CA ASN A 448 -55.97 4.04 21.02
C ASN A 448 -57.43 4.52 21.17
N GLY A 449 -57.72 5.36 22.16
CA GLY A 449 -59.08 5.88 22.39
C GLY A 449 -59.58 6.85 21.32
N GLN A 450 -58.70 7.41 20.49
CA GLN A 450 -59.03 8.44 19.50
C GLN A 450 -59.09 7.92 18.07
N GLY A 451 -58.28 6.92 17.72
CA GLY A 451 -58.21 6.44 16.34
C GLY A 451 -57.53 5.09 16.19
N LYS A 452 -57.49 4.65 14.94
CA LYS A 452 -56.82 3.44 14.46
C LYS A 452 -55.83 3.81 13.36
N LEU A 453 -54.71 3.10 13.28
CA LEU A 453 -53.73 3.13 12.19
C LEU A 453 -53.72 1.75 11.55
N ASP A 454 -54.01 1.69 10.25
CA ASP A 454 -53.94 0.45 9.47
C ASP A 454 -52.52 0.29 8.92
N CYS A 455 -51.79 -0.72 9.41
CA CYS A 455 -50.42 -0.97 9.00
C CYS A 455 -50.32 -1.54 7.59
N LEU A 456 -51.35 -2.23 7.09
CA LEU A 456 -51.36 -2.84 5.77
C LEU A 456 -51.46 -1.76 4.68
N LEU A 457 -52.26 -0.74 4.95
CA LEU A 457 -52.52 0.35 4.02
C LEU A 457 -51.61 1.57 4.23
N THR A 458 -50.84 1.61 5.32
CA THR A 458 -49.82 2.65 5.52
C THR A 458 -48.55 2.30 4.75
N THR A 459 -48.23 3.11 3.73
CA THR A 459 -47.05 2.89 2.87
C THR A 459 -45.98 3.94 3.12
N ILE A 460 -44.71 3.51 3.06
CA ILE A 460 -43.54 4.39 3.18
C ILE A 460 -42.70 4.26 1.92
N THR A 461 -42.32 5.38 1.31
CA THR A 461 -41.43 5.43 0.14
C THR A 461 -40.34 6.46 0.37
N GLY A 462 -39.09 6.11 0.09
CA GLY A 462 -37.95 7.03 0.15
C GLY A 462 -37.31 7.21 -1.21
N LEU A 463 -37.08 8.47 -1.61
CA LEU A 463 -36.43 8.83 -2.87
C LEU A 463 -35.58 10.08 -2.62
N ASP A 464 -34.32 10.05 -3.05
CA ASP A 464 -33.36 11.15 -2.88
C ASP A 464 -33.26 11.65 -1.42
N ASP A 465 -33.69 12.88 -1.15
CA ASP A 465 -33.73 13.51 0.17
C ASP A 465 -35.08 13.34 0.89
N GLU A 466 -36.11 12.84 0.22
CA GLU A 466 -37.48 12.79 0.74
C GLU A 466 -37.93 11.38 1.18
N LEU A 467 -38.57 11.33 2.36
CA LEU A 467 -39.36 10.22 2.86
C LEU A 467 -40.84 10.61 2.82
N THR A 468 -41.63 9.89 2.03
CA THR A 468 -43.09 10.05 1.96
C THR A 468 -43.77 8.94 2.75
N VAL A 469 -44.72 9.31 3.61
CA VAL A 469 -45.56 8.35 4.36
C VAL A 469 -47.03 8.63 4.07
N ASN A 470 -47.74 7.62 3.54
CA ASN A 470 -49.19 7.63 3.38
C ASN A 470 -49.83 7.02 4.62
N TRP A 471 -50.19 7.83 5.60
CA TRP A 471 -50.79 7.41 6.87
C TRP A 471 -52.25 7.03 6.68
N ASN A 472 -52.59 5.74 6.86
CA ASN A 472 -53.99 5.30 6.80
C ASN A 472 -54.63 5.29 8.20
N ILE A 473 -55.51 6.27 8.44
CA ILE A 473 -56.04 6.57 9.77
C ILE A 473 -57.56 6.45 9.75
N THR A 474 -58.12 5.74 10.72
CA THR A 474 -59.57 5.71 10.96
C THR A 474 -59.88 6.40 12.30
N PRO A 475 -60.59 7.53 12.32
CA PRO A 475 -60.93 8.22 13.57
C PRO A 475 -62.09 7.49 14.27
N LYS A 476 -62.08 7.44 15.61
CA LYS A 476 -63.17 6.81 16.38
C LYS A 476 -64.24 7.83 16.75
N ALA A 477 -65.48 7.37 16.96
CA ALA A 477 -66.61 8.20 17.39
C ALA A 477 -66.30 9.12 18.58
N ALA A 478 -65.54 8.65 19.58
CA ALA A 478 -65.16 9.44 20.76
C ALA A 478 -64.26 10.66 20.44
N PHE A 479 -63.70 10.73 19.23
CA PHE A 479 -62.88 11.84 18.76
C PHE A 479 -63.62 12.82 17.84
N ALA A 480 -64.84 12.48 17.42
CA ALA A 480 -65.71 13.32 16.61
C ALA A 480 -66.08 14.63 17.33
N SER A 481 -66.12 15.73 16.59
CA SER A 481 -66.50 17.06 17.06
C SER A 481 -66.48 18.04 15.89
N SER A 482 -67.42 18.99 15.89
CA SER A 482 -67.52 20.06 14.88
C SER A 482 -66.33 21.04 14.86
N THR A 483 -65.48 21.01 15.88
CA THR A 483 -64.24 21.80 15.90
C THR A 483 -63.13 21.04 15.18
N PRO A 484 -62.45 21.65 14.19
CA PRO A 484 -61.32 21.02 13.52
C PRO A 484 -60.22 20.59 14.50
N LYS A 485 -59.67 19.39 14.28
CA LYS A 485 -58.49 18.88 14.98
C LYS A 485 -57.24 19.35 14.23
N GLN A 486 -56.19 19.68 14.96
CA GLN A 486 -54.89 20.03 14.40
C GLN A 486 -54.14 18.79 13.92
N VAL A 487 -53.65 18.81 12.69
CA VAL A 487 -52.75 17.80 12.13
C VAL A 487 -51.36 18.41 12.07
N GLY A 488 -50.45 17.88 12.89
CA GLY A 488 -49.07 18.32 12.94
C GLY A 488 -48.09 17.17 12.76
N ALA A 489 -46.87 17.50 12.35
CA ALA A 489 -45.79 16.54 12.13
C ALA A 489 -44.48 17.04 12.73
N ARG A 490 -43.50 16.14 12.80
CA ARG A 490 -42.10 16.44 13.12
C ARG A 490 -41.18 15.36 12.55
N VAL A 491 -39.89 15.69 12.37
CA VAL A 491 -38.88 14.76 11.83
C VAL A 491 -37.58 14.85 12.60
N LYS A 492 -36.92 13.70 12.78
CA LYS A 492 -35.62 13.57 13.41
C LYS A 492 -34.70 12.69 12.58
N ASP A 493 -33.45 13.10 12.45
CA ASP A 493 -32.40 12.36 11.73
C ASP A 493 -31.60 11.40 12.64
N ASN A 494 -30.62 10.70 12.06
CA ASN A 494 -29.77 9.74 12.78
C ASN A 494 -28.78 10.42 13.74
N SER A 495 -28.42 11.67 13.46
CA SER A 495 -27.62 12.54 14.33
C SER A 495 -28.42 13.14 15.50
N ASN A 496 -29.73 12.92 15.52
CA ASN A 496 -30.73 13.50 16.42
C ASN A 496 -30.99 14.99 16.24
N ALA A 497 -30.62 15.59 15.09
CA ALA A 497 -31.18 16.88 14.72
C ALA A 497 -32.69 16.73 14.50
N LEU A 498 -33.45 17.75 14.88
CA LEU A 498 -34.91 17.70 15.01
C LEU A 498 -35.50 18.94 14.36
N ASP A 499 -36.38 18.75 13.39
CA ASP A 499 -37.40 19.74 13.06
C ASP A 499 -38.59 19.50 14.00
N GLY A 500 -39.04 20.56 14.66
CA GLY A 500 -39.99 20.52 15.76
C GLY A 500 -41.40 20.15 15.33
N TRP A 501 -42.33 20.18 16.29
CA TRP A 501 -43.76 20.04 15.97
C TRP A 501 -44.24 21.27 15.20
N THR A 502 -44.69 21.06 13.97
CA THR A 502 -45.29 22.10 13.11
C THR A 502 -46.73 21.71 12.77
N LEU A 503 -47.63 22.69 12.79
CA LEU A 503 -49.01 22.53 12.32
C LEU A 503 -49.02 22.54 10.80
N LEU A 504 -49.43 21.44 10.18
CA LEU A 504 -49.46 21.28 8.72
C LEU A 504 -50.88 21.29 8.15
N GLY A 505 -51.90 21.07 8.99
CA GLY A 505 -53.26 20.97 8.52
C GLY A 505 -54.31 20.84 9.60
N SER A 506 -55.56 20.60 9.18
CA SER A 506 -56.70 20.39 10.06
C SER A 506 -57.64 19.29 9.57
N TRP A 507 -58.28 18.60 10.51
CA TRP A 507 -59.24 17.54 10.23
C TRP A 507 -60.51 17.69 11.07
N THR A 508 -61.64 17.93 10.42
CA THR A 508 -62.95 17.92 11.05
C THR A 508 -63.53 16.50 10.97
N ILE A 509 -63.79 15.90 12.14
CA ILE A 509 -64.39 14.58 12.24
C ILE A 509 -65.84 14.79 12.66
N GLU A 510 -66.77 14.58 11.73
CA GLU A 510 -68.16 14.95 11.93
C GLU A 510 -68.83 14.07 13.00
N PRO A 511 -69.52 14.68 14.00
CA PRO A 511 -70.39 13.93 14.91
C PRO A 511 -71.65 13.47 14.16
N THR A 512 -72.33 12.45 14.66
CA THR A 512 -73.64 12.05 14.15
C THR A 512 -74.61 13.24 14.23
N ILE A 513 -75.29 13.55 13.14
CA ILE A 513 -76.41 14.50 13.16
C ILE A 513 -77.57 13.74 13.82
N GLU A 514 -77.89 14.07 15.07
CA GLU A 514 -79.15 13.67 15.72
C GLU A 514 -80.31 14.56 15.31
#